data_AF-A0AA97A1G0-F1
#
_entry.id   AF-A0AA97A1G0-F1
#
_cell.length_a   1.000
_cell.length_b   1.000
_cell.length_c   1.000
_cell.angle_alpha   90.00
_cell.angle_beta   90.00
_cell.angle_gamma   90.00
#
_symmetry.space_group_name_H-M   'P 1'
#
loop_
_entity.id
_entity.type
_entity.pdbx_description
1 polymer ?
#
loop_
_entity_poly.entity_id
_entity_poly.type
_entity_poly.pdbx_seq_one_letter_code
_entity_poly.pdbx_strand_id
1 'polypeptide(L)'
;MIYDHIDNCSQYKGLHPNLDLALAVLEKGDFREQGLGRYEIAGQAVYYFLQENTLSEEFKEEFEYHRSYADIHFVISGQEQISYGCRLVGEDTGFDPASDIGFVPSEKWVDCLLDGNYFAIFLPGEVHQPNQWAGGQKTVRKFVIKVLIDD
;
A
#
# COMPACT_ATOMS: atom_id res chain seq x y z
N MET A 1 -10.38 3.55 -1.90
CA MET A 1 -8.99 3.93 -1.66
C MET A 1 -9.02 5.24 -0.89
N ILE A 2 -8.16 5.36 0.12
CA ILE A 2 -7.91 6.61 0.84
C ILE A 2 -6.53 7.09 0.39
N TYR A 3 -6.43 8.33 -0.07
CA TYR A 3 -5.14 8.98 -0.34
C TYR A 3 -5.19 10.37 0.29
N ASP A 4 -4.29 10.63 1.22
CA ASP A 4 -4.33 11.85 2.02
C ASP A 4 -2.95 12.18 2.59
N HIS A 5 -2.83 13.40 3.10
CA HIS A 5 -1.66 13.84 3.85
C HIS A 5 -1.56 13.06 5.16
N ILE A 6 -0.34 12.70 5.56
CA ILE A 6 -0.07 11.87 6.75
C ILE A 6 -0.61 12.48 8.05
N ASP A 7 -0.63 13.81 8.16
CA ASP A 7 -1.21 14.52 9.31
C ASP A 7 -2.71 14.21 9.51
N ASN A 8 -3.41 13.76 8.46
CA ASN A 8 -4.81 13.40 8.51
C ASN A 8 -5.05 11.91 8.80
N CYS A 9 -4.00 11.08 8.96
CA CYS A 9 -4.16 9.63 9.09
C CYS A 9 -5.07 9.23 10.27
N SER A 10 -5.05 9.99 11.37
CA SER A 10 -5.89 9.74 12.55
C SER A 10 -7.39 9.95 12.31
N GLN A 11 -7.78 10.70 11.27
CA GLN A 11 -9.19 10.92 10.90
C GLN A 11 -9.87 9.64 10.40
N TYR A 12 -9.08 8.64 9.96
CA TYR A 12 -9.58 7.38 9.42
C TYR A 12 -9.68 6.27 10.49
N LYS A 13 -9.47 6.60 11.76
CA LYS A 13 -9.70 5.67 12.88
C LYS A 13 -11.19 5.36 13.04
N GLY A 14 -11.50 4.21 13.63
CA GLY A 14 -12.86 3.72 13.84
C GLY A 14 -13.47 2.98 12.65
N LEU A 15 -12.76 2.90 11.52
CA LEU A 15 -13.21 2.10 10.36
C LEU A 15 -13.03 0.60 10.59
N HIS A 16 -11.94 0.19 11.24
CA HIS A 16 -11.68 -1.21 11.61
C HIS A 16 -10.62 -1.27 12.74
N PRO A 17 -10.76 -2.15 13.75
CA PRO A 17 -9.81 -2.21 14.87
C PRO A 17 -8.35 -2.50 14.43
N ASN A 18 -8.15 -3.36 13.43
CA ASN A 18 -6.80 -3.61 12.91
C ASN A 18 -6.26 -2.38 12.15
N LEU A 19 -7.14 -1.60 11.52
CA LEU A 19 -6.73 -0.37 10.85
C LEU A 19 -6.33 0.69 11.88
N ASP A 20 -7.00 0.78 13.02
CA ASP A 20 -6.63 1.69 14.11
C ASP A 20 -5.22 1.40 14.64
N LEU A 21 -4.84 0.13 14.76
CA LEU A 21 -3.48 -0.29 15.14
C LEU A 21 -2.45 0.16 14.09
N ALA A 22 -2.75 -0.02 12.81
CA ALA A 22 -1.89 0.39 11.71
C ALA A 22 -1.70 1.91 11.66
N LEU A 23 -2.80 2.67 11.79
CA LEU A 23 -2.78 4.14 11.80
C LEU A 23 -2.02 4.70 13.01
N ALA A 24 -2.09 4.03 14.17
CA ALA A 24 -1.30 4.43 15.34
C ALA A 24 0.22 4.31 15.09
N VAL A 25 0.66 3.30 14.32
CA VAL A 25 2.07 3.17 13.93
C VAL A 25 2.47 4.25 12.92
N LEU A 26 1.61 4.54 11.95
CA LEU A 26 1.84 5.60 10.97
C LEU A 26 1.97 6.97 11.64
N GLU A 27 1.07 7.28 12.58
CA GLU A 27 1.05 8.51 13.39
C GLU A 27 2.28 8.66 14.28
N LYS A 28 2.71 7.57 14.95
CA LYS A 28 3.87 7.60 15.85
C LYS A 28 5.18 7.81 15.08
N GLY A 29 5.33 7.15 13.94
CA GLY A 29 6.43 7.41 13.02
C GLY A 29 7.77 6.73 13.30
N ASP A 30 7.89 5.91 14.35
CA ASP A 30 9.14 5.22 14.75
C ASP A 30 9.77 4.36 13.63
N PHE A 31 8.96 3.86 12.70
CA PHE A 31 9.42 3.03 11.57
C PHE A 31 10.44 3.75 10.68
N ARG A 32 10.48 5.09 10.72
CA ARG A 32 11.44 5.89 9.95
C ARG A 32 12.90 5.61 10.32
N GLU A 33 13.18 5.18 11.55
CA GLU A 33 14.53 4.94 12.05
C GLU A 33 14.92 3.45 12.06
N GLN A 34 13.99 2.55 11.73
CA GLN A 34 14.21 1.11 11.79
C GLN A 34 14.92 0.55 10.54
N GLY A 35 15.57 -0.62 10.68
CA GLY A 35 16.19 -1.33 9.58
C GLY A 35 15.18 -1.93 8.59
N LEU A 36 15.66 -2.47 7.47
CA LEU A 36 14.81 -3.22 6.54
C LEU A 36 14.36 -4.54 7.16
N GLY A 37 13.13 -4.97 6.84
CA GLY A 37 12.58 -6.24 7.31
C GLY A 37 11.08 -6.22 7.54
N ARG A 38 10.59 -7.31 8.11
CA ARG A 38 9.19 -7.49 8.53
C ARG A 38 9.07 -7.26 10.03
N TYR A 39 8.03 -6.53 10.42
CA TYR A 39 7.74 -6.18 11.81
C TYR A 39 6.27 -6.48 12.11
N GLU A 40 6.01 -7.19 13.21
CA GLU A 40 4.66 -7.55 13.63
C GLU A 40 4.11 -6.54 14.65
N ILE A 41 2.91 -6.03 14.41
CA ILE A 41 2.17 -5.18 15.36
C ILE A 41 1.17 -6.05 16.15
N ALA A 42 0.48 -6.94 15.44
CA ALA A 42 -0.50 -7.87 15.99
C ALA A 42 -0.43 -9.25 15.27
N GLY A 43 0.76 -9.84 15.25
CA GLY A 43 1.00 -11.12 14.57
C GLY A 43 0.69 -11.04 13.07
N GLN A 44 -0.14 -11.95 12.56
CA GLN A 44 -0.59 -11.92 11.17
C GLN A 44 -1.70 -10.89 10.92
N ALA A 45 -2.42 -10.42 11.95
CA ALA A 45 -3.52 -9.48 11.75
C ALA A 45 -3.04 -8.10 11.28
N VAL A 46 -1.90 -7.63 11.82
CA VAL A 46 -1.27 -6.37 11.42
C VAL A 46 0.24 -6.49 11.47
N TYR A 47 0.88 -6.27 10.34
CA TYR A 47 2.34 -6.26 10.21
C TYR A 47 2.77 -5.31 9.11
N TYR A 48 4.04 -4.90 9.10
CA TYR A 48 4.57 -4.05 8.05
C TYR A 48 5.93 -4.49 7.55
N PHE A 49 6.25 -4.04 6.35
CA PHE A 49 7.56 -4.18 5.74
C PHE A 49 8.24 -2.82 5.63
N LEU A 50 9.52 -2.80 5.97
CA LEU A 50 10.46 -1.77 5.58
C LEU A 50 11.35 -2.34 4.49
N GLN A 51 11.27 -1.75 3.30
CA GLN A 51 11.92 -2.27 2.10
C GLN A 51 12.53 -1.15 1.26
N GLU A 52 13.50 -1.52 0.43
CA GLU A 52 14.03 -0.66 -0.62
C GLU A 52 13.62 -1.24 -1.97
N ASN A 53 12.93 -0.43 -2.76
CA ASN A 53 12.40 -0.86 -4.05
C ASN A 53 13.02 -0.04 -5.17
N THR A 54 13.38 -0.70 -6.27
CA THR A 54 13.70 -0.03 -7.53
C THR A 54 12.40 0.27 -8.27
N LEU A 55 12.24 1.52 -8.72
CA LEU A 55 11.05 2.00 -9.40
C LEU A 55 11.12 1.70 -10.91
N SER A 56 9.96 1.36 -11.49
CA SER A 56 9.79 1.14 -12.92
C SER A 56 9.47 2.45 -13.64
N GLU A 57 10.14 2.71 -14.77
CA GLU A 57 9.74 3.76 -15.72
C GLU A 57 8.64 3.29 -16.67
N GLU A 58 8.54 1.98 -16.87
CA GLU A 58 7.52 1.37 -17.70
C GLU A 58 6.25 1.21 -16.88
N PHE A 59 5.18 1.85 -17.35
CA PHE A 59 3.83 1.61 -16.86
C PHE A 59 3.30 0.32 -17.47
N LYS A 60 2.75 -0.57 -16.65
CA LYS A 60 2.07 -1.78 -17.10
C LYS A 60 0.59 -1.65 -16.78
N GLU A 61 -0.28 -2.08 -17.67
CA GLU A 61 -1.72 -2.08 -17.38
C GLU A 61 -2.15 -3.20 -16.40
N GLU A 62 -1.21 -3.84 -15.70
CA GLU A 62 -1.43 -4.92 -14.74
C GLU A 62 -1.32 -4.40 -13.29
N PHE A 63 -2.40 -4.55 -12.54
CA PHE A 63 -2.61 -4.03 -11.19
C PHE A 63 -2.78 -5.19 -10.20
N GLU A 64 -2.12 -5.09 -9.05
CA GLU A 64 -2.28 -6.05 -7.96
C GLU A 64 -3.53 -5.76 -7.13
N TYR A 65 -4.09 -6.79 -6.51
CA TYR A 65 -5.15 -6.66 -5.50
C TYR A 65 -5.05 -7.76 -4.45
N HIS A 66 -5.69 -7.50 -3.32
CA HIS A 66 -5.73 -8.37 -2.15
C HIS A 66 -7.18 -8.69 -1.78
N ARG A 67 -7.44 -9.86 -1.19
CA ARG A 67 -8.80 -10.26 -0.75
C ARG A 67 -8.99 -10.11 0.75
N SER A 68 -7.93 -10.33 1.52
CA SER A 68 -8.01 -10.42 2.98
C SER A 68 -7.40 -9.19 3.64
N TYR A 69 -6.31 -8.67 3.06
CA TYR A 69 -5.56 -7.56 3.60
C TYR A 69 -5.85 -6.23 2.88
N ALA A 70 -5.95 -5.16 3.66
CA ALA A 70 -5.71 -3.81 3.17
C ALA A 70 -4.22 -3.49 3.19
N ASP A 71 -3.79 -2.67 2.23
CA ASP A 71 -2.44 -2.15 2.15
C ASP A 71 -2.41 -0.67 2.52
N ILE A 72 -1.46 -0.29 3.37
CA ILE A 72 -1.12 1.11 3.64
C ILE A 72 0.29 1.37 3.11
N HIS A 73 0.41 2.15 2.04
CA HIS A 73 1.70 2.53 1.47
C HIS A 73 2.11 3.93 1.93
N PHE A 74 3.38 4.05 2.30
CA PHE A 74 4.04 5.32 2.59
C PHE A 74 5.50 5.26 2.16
N VAL A 75 6.00 6.31 1.51
CA VAL A 75 7.41 6.43 1.14
C VAL A 75 8.14 7.19 2.23
N ILE A 76 9.22 6.61 2.77
CA ILE A 76 10.04 7.27 3.80
C ILE A 76 11.06 8.21 3.16
N SER A 77 11.64 7.81 2.03
CA SER A 77 12.60 8.61 1.28
C SER A 77 12.55 8.30 -0.21
N GLY A 78 12.69 9.35 -1.02
CA GLY A 78 12.45 9.32 -2.46
C GLY A 78 11.00 9.66 -2.77
N GLN A 79 10.57 9.33 -3.99
CA GLN A 79 9.19 9.55 -4.42
C GLN A 79 8.74 8.43 -5.35
N GLU A 80 7.52 7.96 -5.12
CA GLU A 80 6.88 6.88 -5.87
C GLU A 80 5.55 7.37 -6.41
N GLN A 81 5.24 7.02 -7.66
CA GLN A 81 3.87 7.08 -8.15
C GLN A 81 3.21 5.72 -7.89
N ILE A 82 1.99 5.76 -7.37
CA ILE A 82 1.14 4.59 -7.18
C ILE A 82 -0.19 4.85 -7.86
N SER A 83 -0.62 3.94 -8.72
CA SER A 83 -1.88 4.09 -9.46
C SER A 83 -2.98 3.28 -8.80
N TYR A 84 -4.18 3.85 -8.72
CA TYR A 84 -5.40 3.15 -8.38
C TYR A 84 -6.18 2.85 -9.66
N GLY A 85 -6.45 1.58 -9.93
CA GLY A 85 -7.20 1.15 -11.10
C GLY A 85 -8.72 1.13 -10.85
N CYS A 86 -9.48 0.90 -11.91
CA CYS A 86 -10.92 0.69 -11.79
C CYS A 86 -11.21 -0.67 -11.13
N ARG A 87 -12.29 -0.73 -10.35
CA ARG A 87 -12.75 -1.95 -9.67
C ARG A 87 -12.74 -3.15 -10.62
N LEU A 88 -12.26 -4.29 -10.12
CA LEU A 88 -12.29 -5.60 -10.77
C LEU A 88 -13.58 -5.84 -11.58
N VAL A 89 -13.45 -6.06 -12.89
CA VAL A 89 -14.54 -6.52 -13.76
C VAL A 89 -14.10 -7.84 -14.41
N GLY A 90 -14.60 -8.98 -13.90
CA GLY A 90 -14.33 -10.30 -14.48
C GLY A 90 -14.03 -11.38 -13.43
N GLU A 91 -13.89 -12.63 -13.90
CA GLU A 91 -13.41 -13.76 -13.09
C GLU A 91 -11.89 -13.71 -12.99
N ASP A 92 -11.39 -13.74 -11.76
CA ASP A 92 -9.98 -13.87 -11.47
C ASP A 92 -9.51 -15.31 -11.72
N THR A 93 -8.53 -15.47 -12.62
CA THR A 93 -8.00 -16.79 -12.99
C THR A 93 -6.62 -17.08 -12.39
N GLY A 94 -6.11 -16.22 -11.49
CA GLY A 94 -4.69 -16.25 -11.11
C GLY A 94 -4.36 -15.86 -9.66
N PHE A 95 -5.34 -15.64 -8.79
CA PHE A 95 -5.08 -15.32 -7.38
C PHE A 95 -4.35 -16.43 -6.64
N ASP A 96 -3.31 -16.06 -5.89
CA ASP A 96 -2.57 -16.90 -4.97
C ASP A 96 -3.09 -16.68 -3.53
N PRO A 97 -3.83 -17.65 -2.95
CA PRO A 97 -4.31 -17.56 -1.57
C PRO A 97 -3.21 -17.56 -0.51
N ALA A 98 -2.02 -18.11 -0.81
CA ALA A 98 -0.94 -18.19 0.17
C ALA A 98 -0.29 -16.83 0.42
N SER A 99 -0.26 -15.96 -0.60
CA SER A 99 0.29 -14.61 -0.54
C SER A 99 -0.76 -13.50 -0.59
N ASP A 100 -2.05 -13.86 -0.63
CA ASP A 100 -3.22 -12.97 -0.74
C ASP A 100 -3.09 -11.98 -1.90
N ILE A 101 -2.59 -12.40 -3.07
CA ILE A 101 -2.35 -11.51 -4.21
C ILE A 101 -2.93 -12.07 -5.51
N GLY A 102 -3.55 -11.20 -6.29
CA GLY A 102 -3.91 -11.45 -7.68
C GLY A 102 -3.57 -10.25 -8.53
N PHE A 103 -3.51 -10.45 -9.85
CA PHE A 103 -3.21 -9.42 -10.82
C PHE A 103 -4.30 -9.34 -11.88
N VAL A 104 -4.69 -8.12 -12.25
CA VAL A 104 -5.71 -7.87 -13.27
C VAL A 104 -5.37 -6.68 -14.15
N PRO A 105 -5.85 -6.65 -15.40
CA PRO A 105 -5.72 -5.47 -16.22
C PRO A 105 -6.63 -4.33 -15.73
N SER A 106 -6.19 -3.08 -15.88
CA SER A 106 -7.04 -1.89 -15.69
C SER A 106 -6.86 -0.88 -16.80
N GLU A 107 -7.92 -0.61 -17.55
CA GLU A 107 -7.92 0.34 -18.68
C GLU A 107 -8.00 1.82 -18.25
N LYS A 108 -8.33 2.07 -16.97
CA LYS A 108 -8.50 3.42 -16.42
C LYS A 108 -7.96 3.45 -15.00
N TRP A 109 -7.20 4.48 -14.67
CA TRP A 109 -6.59 4.64 -13.36
C TRP A 109 -6.43 6.11 -12.98
N VAL A 110 -6.11 6.33 -11.72
CA VAL A 110 -5.71 7.63 -11.17
C VAL A 110 -4.35 7.46 -10.51
N ASP A 111 -3.43 8.37 -10.81
CA ASP A 111 -2.09 8.38 -10.24
C ASP A 111 -2.06 9.21 -8.94
N CYS A 112 -1.37 8.67 -7.93
CA CYS A 112 -1.15 9.29 -6.63
C CYS A 112 0.36 9.36 -6.34
N LEU A 113 0.82 10.48 -5.80
CA LEU A 113 2.24 10.69 -5.48
C LEU A 113 2.50 10.38 -4.00
N LEU A 114 3.44 9.48 -3.71
CA LEU A 114 3.95 9.25 -2.35
C LEU A 114 5.37 9.82 -2.26
N ASP A 115 5.55 10.88 -1.47
CA ASP A 115 6.79 11.66 -1.38
C ASP A 115 7.29 11.89 0.06
N GLY A 116 6.72 11.15 1.03
CA GLY A 116 6.97 11.36 2.46
C GLY A 116 5.95 12.24 3.17
N ASN A 117 5.02 12.85 2.44
CA ASN A 117 3.92 13.62 3.03
C ASN A 117 2.57 12.92 2.90
N TYR A 118 2.39 12.07 1.89
CA TYR A 118 1.14 11.38 1.61
C TYR A 118 1.23 9.88 1.89
N PHE A 119 0.09 9.29 2.25
CA PHE A 119 -0.11 7.85 2.34
C PHE A 119 -1.27 7.42 1.43
N ALA A 120 -1.29 6.14 1.06
CA ALA A 120 -2.42 5.53 0.37
C ALA A 120 -2.88 4.27 1.11
N ILE A 121 -4.19 4.09 1.28
CA ILE A 121 -4.83 2.86 1.76
C ILE A 121 -5.62 2.24 0.61
N PHE A 122 -5.31 1.00 0.29
CA PHE A 122 -6.09 0.15 -0.61
C PHE A 122 -6.79 -0.91 0.21
N LEU A 123 -8.12 -0.86 0.24
CA LEU A 123 -8.94 -1.88 0.91
C LEU A 123 -8.97 -3.17 0.07
N PRO A 124 -9.39 -4.31 0.64
CA PRO A 124 -9.59 -5.52 -0.13
C PRO A 124 -10.42 -5.30 -1.41
N GLY A 125 -9.94 -5.87 -2.53
CA GLY A 125 -10.52 -5.74 -3.86
C GLY A 125 -10.19 -4.43 -4.59
N GLU A 126 -9.49 -3.49 -3.96
CA GLU A 126 -9.04 -2.26 -4.59
C GLU A 126 -7.73 -2.50 -5.35
N VAL A 127 -7.82 -2.50 -6.68
CA VAL A 127 -6.68 -2.77 -7.56
C VAL A 127 -5.72 -1.58 -7.59
N HIS A 128 -4.44 -1.83 -7.49
CA HIS A 128 -3.42 -0.79 -7.46
C HIS A 128 -2.11 -1.25 -8.10
N GLN A 129 -1.27 -0.30 -8.50
CA GLN A 129 0.02 -0.59 -9.08
C GLN A 129 1.11 0.27 -8.40
N PRO A 130 1.84 -0.30 -7.44
CA PRO A 130 2.96 0.38 -6.81
C PRO A 130 4.23 0.38 -7.70
N ASN A 131 5.27 1.00 -7.17
CA ASN A 131 6.64 1.04 -7.64
C ASN A 131 6.86 1.76 -8.97
N GLN A 132 6.05 2.77 -9.28
CA GLN A 132 6.23 3.55 -10.51
C GLN A 132 7.13 4.77 -10.26
N TRP A 133 7.94 5.10 -11.26
CA TRP A 133 8.88 6.21 -11.19
C TRP A 133 8.18 7.56 -11.37
N ALA A 134 8.24 8.41 -10.34
CA ALA A 134 7.64 9.74 -10.36
C ALA A 134 8.61 10.87 -10.78
N GLY A 135 9.59 10.60 -11.65
CA GLY A 135 10.50 11.64 -12.17
C GLY A 135 11.69 12.01 -11.26
N GLY A 136 11.94 11.26 -10.18
CA GLY A 136 12.98 11.53 -9.18
C GLY A 136 14.03 10.42 -9.06
N GLN A 137 14.37 10.04 -7.82
CA GLN A 137 15.26 8.91 -7.56
C GLN A 137 14.67 7.61 -8.14
N LYS A 138 15.54 6.69 -8.57
CA LYS A 138 15.14 5.37 -9.11
C LYS A 138 14.89 4.33 -8.01
N THR A 139 15.19 4.66 -6.77
CA THR A 139 14.97 3.81 -5.62
C THR A 139 14.23 4.59 -4.54
N VAL A 140 13.41 3.87 -3.77
CA VAL A 140 12.70 4.41 -2.61
C VAL A 140 12.92 3.52 -1.41
N ARG A 141 12.92 4.12 -0.22
CA ARG A 141 12.71 3.37 1.02
C ARG A 141 11.23 3.48 1.37
N LYS A 142 10.57 2.34 1.43
CA LYS A 142 9.11 2.24 1.52
C LYS A 142 8.68 1.50 2.78
N PHE A 143 7.57 1.97 3.34
CA PHE A 143 6.83 1.36 4.44
C PHE A 143 5.49 0.87 3.90
N VAL A 144 5.21 -0.42 4.04
CA VAL A 144 3.92 -1.01 3.64
C VAL A 144 3.34 -1.78 4.81
N ILE A 145 2.20 -1.34 5.34
CA ILE A 145 1.45 -2.09 6.35
C ILE A 145 0.44 -2.99 5.65
N LYS A 146 0.41 -4.26 6.05
CA LYS A 146 -0.67 -5.20 5.75
C LYS A 146 -1.61 -5.25 6.95
N VAL A 147 -2.89 -5.01 6.69
CA VAL A 147 -3.95 -4.96 7.71
C VAL A 147 -5.03 -5.98 7.35
N LEU A 148 -5.19 -7.03 8.13
CA LEU A 148 -6.26 -8.00 7.92
C LEU A 148 -7.60 -7.30 8.16
N ILE A 149 -8.45 -7.26 7.14
CA ILE A 149 -9.80 -6.67 7.16
C ILE A 149 -10.89 -7.75 7.07
N ASP A 150 -10.57 -8.95 6.56
CA ASP A 150 -11.53 -10.05 6.47
C ASP A 150 -12.16 -10.40 7.83
N ASP A 151 -13.47 -10.64 7.79
CA ASP A 151 -14.36 -11.04 8.89
C ASP A 151 -14.14 -12.50 9.34
#